data_AF-A0A971GQF3-F1
#
_entry.id   AF-A0A971GQF3-F1
#
_cell.length_a   1.000
_cell.length_b   1.000
_cell.length_c   1.000
_cell.angle_alpha   90.00
_cell.angle_beta   90.00
_cell.angle_gamma   90.00
#
_symmetry.space_group_name_H-M   'P 1'
#
loop_
_entity.id
_entity.type
_entity.pdbx_description
1 polymer ?
#
loop_
_entity_poly.entity_id
_entity_poly.type
_entity_poly.pdbx_seq_one_letter_code
_entity_poly.pdbx_strand_id
1 'polypeptide(L)'
;ERGSDISYANCGLPYYVGDVIKSREALFVQTPKTMRDKFNIDVRTLQEVTQIDRDAKIVTVRNLQTEETYTETYDILVLSTGSTPLRPPIPGIDGERLLTLWNVVDTDRIKEAIEKWNVKTVTVVGGGFIGLEMAENLHGLGIQVTLVEMLDQVMAPLDFEMAQLLHENLWQNGVDLRLGDGVSTFENKEDSVLINLSSGNQVETELVILSIGVRPNSQLAKAAGLELNARGGVVTDKEMRTSDPNIYAVGDVVQVEDFISKEPAMIPLAGPASKQGRIVADNIAGAHEEYKGTQGTSVARVFDLTAASTGANEKALIRQGLVKGKDYQTLIINQNSHASYYPGATPMRLKMIFSMDGKKIYGAQIVGIHGVDKRIDTLATAIRLNASTEDLKYLELAYAPPYSSAKDPVNMAGFVAENVLKGMVVFADWDYLEKHPDAVRLDVGEEAERMAFAMPDSIHIPLGQLRERMGELDKDADIVMFCNIGVRSYNGARVLMQNGFKNIKLYPAGSRFYRSTHYQNFQEDNMPIQNEPQETASAAPAPMATVNIDCSGMQCPGPLMKVNEEIGKMAEGEVLEVTASDPGFTR
;
A
#
# COMPACT_ATOMS: atom_id res chain seq x y z
N GLU A 1 -26.01 13.87 14.14
CA GLU A 1 -25.57 12.93 13.10
C GLU A 1 -26.69 12.86 12.07
N ARG A 2 -26.38 13.10 10.78
CA ARG A 2 -27.41 13.08 9.73
C ARG A 2 -27.84 11.66 9.39
N GLY A 3 -26.94 10.68 9.52
CA GLY A 3 -27.25 9.26 9.33
C GLY A 3 -28.04 8.66 10.49
N SER A 4 -28.49 7.43 10.29
CA SER A 4 -29.15 6.61 11.31
C SER A 4 -28.20 6.13 12.41
N ASP A 5 -26.92 5.98 12.06
CA ASP A 5 -25.94 5.26 12.86
C ASP A 5 -24.75 6.15 13.25
N ILE A 6 -24.13 5.84 14.39
CA ILE A 6 -22.92 6.50 14.88
C ILE A 6 -21.82 5.48 15.13
N SER A 7 -20.57 5.93 15.14
CA SER A 7 -19.41 5.10 15.51
C SER A 7 -19.38 3.74 14.79
N TYR A 8 -19.69 3.74 13.50
CA TYR A 8 -19.56 2.54 12.67
C TYR A 8 -18.13 2.44 12.09
N ALA A 9 -17.70 1.23 11.82
CA ALA A 9 -16.35 0.92 11.34
C ALA A 9 -16.25 1.14 9.82
N ASN A 10 -16.00 2.38 9.38
CA ASN A 10 -15.84 2.73 7.95
C ASN A 10 -14.79 1.84 7.25
N CYS A 11 -13.70 1.51 7.95
CA CYS A 11 -12.64 0.64 7.42
C CYS A 11 -13.07 -0.82 7.27
N GLY A 12 -14.17 -1.23 7.93
CA GLY A 12 -14.74 -2.56 7.82
C GLY A 12 -15.67 -2.76 6.62
N LEU A 13 -16.06 -1.68 5.92
CA LEU A 13 -17.11 -1.74 4.90
C LEU A 13 -16.73 -2.62 3.69
N PRO A 14 -15.54 -2.51 3.07
CA PRO A 14 -15.16 -3.39 1.96
C PRO A 14 -15.17 -4.87 2.37
N TYR A 15 -14.72 -5.17 3.59
CA TYR A 15 -14.69 -6.53 4.14
C TYR A 15 -16.08 -7.09 4.44
N TYR A 16 -17.06 -6.24 4.71
CA TYR A 16 -18.46 -6.66 4.79
C TYR A 16 -19.07 -6.88 3.41
N VAL A 17 -18.70 -6.08 2.40
CA VAL A 17 -19.10 -6.35 1.00
C VAL A 17 -18.64 -7.75 0.58
N GLY A 18 -17.36 -8.06 0.77
CA GLY A 18 -16.75 -9.34 0.39
C GLY A 18 -16.99 -10.53 1.34
N ASP A 19 -17.94 -10.43 2.27
CA ASP A 19 -18.28 -11.48 3.26
C ASP A 19 -17.13 -11.98 4.16
N VAL A 20 -16.03 -11.23 4.23
CA VAL A 20 -14.94 -11.48 5.19
C VAL A 20 -15.42 -11.17 6.60
N ILE A 21 -16.07 -10.01 6.78
CA ILE A 21 -16.89 -9.72 7.94
C ILE A 21 -18.30 -10.22 7.62
N LYS A 22 -18.77 -11.24 8.34
CA LYS A 22 -20.05 -11.89 8.02
C LYS A 22 -21.28 -11.20 8.61
N SER A 23 -21.10 -10.51 9.74
CA SER A 23 -22.21 -9.87 10.46
C SER A 23 -22.18 -8.37 10.22
N ARG A 24 -23.30 -7.82 9.74
CA ARG A 24 -23.49 -6.37 9.58
C ARG A 24 -23.38 -5.66 10.92
N GLU A 25 -23.86 -6.30 11.98
CA GLU A 25 -23.86 -5.78 13.35
C GLU A 25 -22.45 -5.54 13.88
N ALA A 26 -21.46 -6.31 13.41
CA ALA A 26 -20.05 -6.13 13.77
C ALA A 26 -19.47 -4.78 13.29
N LEU A 27 -20.13 -4.11 12.33
CA LEU A 27 -19.73 -2.78 11.89
C LEU A 27 -20.10 -1.69 12.90
N PHE A 28 -21.03 -1.92 13.82
CA PHE A 28 -21.50 -0.89 14.76
C PHE A 28 -20.80 -1.02 16.11
N VAL A 29 -19.97 -0.04 16.46
CA VAL A 29 -19.16 -0.08 17.70
C VAL A 29 -19.92 0.49 18.89
N GLN A 30 -20.78 1.49 18.68
CA GLN A 30 -21.60 2.11 19.72
C GLN A 30 -23.01 2.43 19.21
N THR A 31 -23.96 2.61 20.13
CA THR A 31 -25.31 3.10 19.82
C THR A 31 -25.61 4.40 20.58
N PRO A 32 -26.58 5.21 20.11
CA PRO A 32 -27.02 6.41 20.84
C PRO A 32 -27.40 6.12 22.29
N LYS A 33 -28.10 5.00 22.54
CA LYS A 33 -28.48 4.56 23.88
C LYS A 33 -27.24 4.27 24.74
N THR A 34 -26.29 3.50 24.23
CA THR A 34 -25.06 3.18 24.97
C THR A 34 -24.24 4.44 25.28
N MET A 35 -24.19 5.40 24.36
CA MET A 35 -23.50 6.68 24.57
C MET A 35 -24.17 7.50 25.68
N ARG A 36 -25.50 7.55 25.70
CA ARG A 36 -26.26 8.21 26.78
C ARG A 36 -26.05 7.51 28.13
N ASP A 37 -26.21 6.19 28.17
CA ASP A 37 -26.13 5.41 29.41
C ASP A 37 -24.73 5.45 30.04
N LYS A 38 -23.67 5.47 29.23
CA LYS A 38 -22.27 5.46 29.72
C LYS A 38 -21.68 6.84 29.93
N PHE A 39 -21.99 7.79 29.05
CA PHE A 39 -21.29 9.08 28.98
C PHE A 39 -22.22 10.29 29.14
N ASN A 40 -23.52 10.07 29.30
CA ASN A 40 -24.53 11.13 29.37
C ASN A 40 -24.48 12.09 28.16
N ILE A 41 -24.17 11.56 26.98
CA ILE A 41 -24.12 12.33 25.73
C ILE A 41 -25.48 12.25 25.04
N ASP A 42 -26.06 13.41 24.71
CA ASP A 42 -27.27 13.49 23.91
C ASP A 42 -26.97 13.31 22.42
N VAL A 43 -26.99 12.06 21.97
CA VAL A 43 -26.80 11.71 20.56
C VAL A 43 -28.12 11.80 19.81
N ARG A 44 -28.20 12.71 18.84
CA ARG A 44 -29.35 12.86 17.94
C ARG A 44 -28.98 12.42 16.51
N THR A 45 -29.47 11.26 16.10
CA THR A 45 -29.35 10.71 14.73
C THR A 45 -30.49 11.19 13.84
N LEU A 46 -30.34 11.08 12.52
CA LEU A 46 -31.28 11.66 11.55
C LEU A 46 -31.50 13.17 11.76
N GLN A 47 -30.46 13.87 12.23
CA GLN A 47 -30.45 15.32 12.45
C GLN A 47 -29.30 15.94 11.66
N GLU A 48 -29.63 16.76 10.67
CA GLU A 48 -28.66 17.45 9.83
C GLU A 48 -28.55 18.91 10.26
N VAL A 49 -27.33 19.33 10.63
CA VAL A 49 -27.04 20.76 10.80
C VAL A 49 -26.95 21.39 9.42
N THR A 50 -27.73 22.43 9.16
CA THR A 50 -27.84 23.09 7.85
C THR A 50 -27.23 24.49 7.82
N GLN A 51 -27.09 25.13 8.98
CA GLN A 51 -26.51 26.47 9.10
C GLN A 51 -25.83 26.66 10.47
N ILE A 52 -24.79 27.48 10.48
CA ILE A 52 -24.12 27.97 11.70
C ILE A 52 -24.23 29.49 11.69
N ASP A 53 -24.82 30.06 12.73
CA ASP A 53 -24.74 31.49 13.04
C ASP A 53 -23.72 31.67 14.17
N ARG A 54 -22.60 32.31 13.83
CA ARG A 54 -21.46 32.49 14.74
C ARG A 54 -21.70 33.59 15.77
N ASP A 55 -22.35 34.68 15.34
CA ASP A 55 -22.60 35.84 16.18
C ASP A 55 -23.65 35.52 17.26
N ALA A 56 -24.71 34.81 16.87
CA ALA A 56 -25.74 34.36 17.79
C ALA A 56 -25.38 33.06 18.54
N LYS A 57 -24.27 32.40 18.18
CA LYS A 57 -23.85 31.08 18.70
C LYS A 57 -24.97 30.02 18.65
N ILE A 58 -25.60 29.90 17.49
CA ILE A 58 -26.65 28.90 17.24
C ILE A 58 -26.36 28.08 15.98
N VAL A 59 -26.86 26.85 15.96
CA VAL A 59 -26.94 26.03 14.76
C VAL A 59 -28.39 25.79 14.38
N THR A 60 -28.68 25.81 13.08
CA THR A 60 -29.98 25.38 12.55
C THR A 60 -29.91 23.90 12.25
N VAL A 61 -30.86 23.14 12.78
CA VAL A 61 -30.92 21.67 12.65
C VAL A 61 -32.22 21.28 11.97
N ARG A 62 -32.13 20.45 10.94
CA ARG A 62 -33.27 19.79 10.30
C ARG A 62 -33.36 18.35 10.80
N ASN A 63 -34.50 18.00 11.37
CA ASN A 63 -34.86 16.62 11.68
C ASN A 63 -35.27 15.92 10.37
N LEU A 64 -34.49 14.93 9.91
CA LEU A 64 -34.76 14.22 8.66
C LEU A 64 -35.91 13.22 8.78
N GLN A 65 -36.35 12.91 10.00
CA GLN A 65 -37.51 12.04 10.24
C GLN A 65 -38.84 12.82 10.25
N THR A 66 -38.87 14.01 10.87
CA THR A 66 -40.10 14.82 11.00
C THR A 66 -40.15 15.99 10.02
N GLU A 67 -39.06 16.28 9.33
CA GLU A 67 -38.81 17.48 8.50
C GLU A 67 -38.82 18.82 9.26
N GLU A 68 -39.05 18.80 10.57
CA GLU A 68 -39.03 19.99 11.40
C GLU A 68 -37.63 20.60 11.48
N THR A 69 -37.59 21.93 11.50
CA THR A 69 -36.35 22.69 11.66
C THR A 69 -36.40 23.45 12.98
N TYR A 70 -35.33 23.37 13.76
CA TYR A 70 -35.17 24.10 15.02
C TYR A 70 -33.76 24.68 15.12
N THR A 71 -33.53 25.48 16.17
CA THR A 71 -32.21 26.02 16.49
C THR A 71 -31.72 25.46 17.82
N GLU A 72 -30.41 25.29 17.94
CA GLU A 72 -29.75 24.85 19.17
C GLU A 72 -28.58 25.78 19.47
N THR A 73 -28.46 26.23 20.72
CA THR A 73 -27.36 27.10 21.16
C THR A 73 -26.11 26.30 21.47
N TYR A 74 -24.94 26.89 21.30
CA TYR A 74 -23.67 26.28 21.72
C TYR A 74 -22.77 27.29 22.44
N ASP A 75 -22.00 26.82 23.42
CA ASP A 75 -20.86 27.59 23.93
C ASP A 75 -19.63 27.37 23.05
N ILE A 76 -19.39 26.09 22.71
CA ILE A 76 -18.35 25.61 21.81
C ILE A 76 -18.96 24.64 20.78
N LEU A 77 -18.54 24.75 19.52
CA LEU A 77 -18.93 23.88 18.42
C LEU A 77 -17.73 23.09 17.90
N VAL A 78 -17.92 21.82 17.55
CA VAL A 78 -16.89 20.98 16.93
C VAL A 78 -17.38 20.47 15.57
N LEU A 79 -16.67 20.81 14.50
CA LEU A 79 -16.94 20.35 13.15
C LEU A 79 -16.12 19.10 12.83
N SER A 80 -16.79 17.95 12.78
CA SER A 80 -16.19 16.67 12.35
C SER A 80 -17.01 16.04 11.22
N THR A 81 -17.35 16.83 10.21
CA THR A 81 -18.25 16.45 9.10
C THR A 81 -17.62 15.50 8.09
N GLY A 82 -16.33 15.18 8.24
CA GLY A 82 -15.60 14.23 7.38
C GLY A 82 -15.50 14.68 5.92
N SER A 83 -15.50 13.71 5.02
CA SER A 83 -15.50 13.91 3.57
C SER A 83 -16.59 13.10 2.88
N THR A 84 -16.74 13.27 1.57
CA THR A 84 -17.66 12.50 0.71
C THR A 84 -16.88 12.01 -0.52
N PRO A 85 -17.20 10.83 -1.10
CA PRO A 85 -16.58 10.36 -2.34
C PRO A 85 -16.69 11.40 -3.46
N LEU A 86 -15.61 11.54 -4.22
CA LEU A 86 -15.54 12.47 -5.34
C LEU A 86 -16.34 11.92 -6.52
N ARG A 87 -17.26 12.73 -7.06
CA ARG A 87 -17.93 12.50 -8.34
C ARG A 87 -17.54 13.64 -9.31
N PRO A 88 -16.51 13.46 -10.16
CA PRO A 88 -16.16 14.43 -11.19
C PRO A 88 -17.24 14.46 -12.27
N PRO A 89 -17.35 15.54 -13.05
CA PRO A 89 -18.37 15.70 -14.08
C PRO A 89 -18.07 14.86 -15.34
N ILE A 90 -17.99 13.53 -15.17
CA ILE A 90 -17.85 12.58 -16.27
C ILE A 90 -19.24 12.29 -16.84
N PRO A 91 -19.47 12.43 -18.17
CA PRO A 91 -20.77 12.10 -18.76
C PRO A 91 -21.22 10.67 -18.39
N GLY A 92 -22.47 10.54 -17.93
CA GLY A 92 -23.07 9.26 -17.55
C GLY A 92 -22.75 8.74 -16.15
N ILE A 93 -21.96 9.48 -15.35
CA ILE A 93 -21.51 9.06 -14.00
C ILE A 93 -22.67 8.83 -12.98
N ASP A 94 -23.85 9.39 -13.24
CA ASP A 94 -25.01 9.29 -12.37
C ASP A 94 -25.89 8.05 -12.65
N GLY A 95 -25.40 7.09 -13.44
CA GLY A 95 -26.11 5.84 -13.71
C GLY A 95 -26.35 4.98 -12.46
N GLU A 96 -27.44 4.22 -12.44
CA GLU A 96 -27.86 3.39 -11.29
C GLU A 96 -26.82 2.31 -10.93
N ARG A 97 -26.08 1.81 -11.92
CA ARG A 97 -25.02 0.80 -11.77
C ARG A 97 -23.67 1.38 -11.35
N LEU A 98 -23.59 2.69 -11.05
CA LEU A 98 -22.37 3.36 -10.61
C LEU A 98 -22.47 3.74 -9.14
N LEU A 99 -21.86 2.92 -8.30
CA LEU A 99 -21.93 3.03 -6.85
C LEU A 99 -20.61 3.57 -6.27
N THR A 100 -20.70 4.17 -5.10
CA THR A 100 -19.57 4.64 -4.30
C THR A 100 -19.64 3.95 -2.94
N LEU A 101 -18.52 3.81 -2.23
CA LEU A 101 -18.51 3.29 -0.87
C LEU A 101 -18.01 4.34 0.12
N TRP A 102 -18.84 4.69 1.11
CA TRP A 102 -18.44 5.61 2.19
C TRP A 102 -19.08 5.31 3.54
N ASN A 103 -20.34 4.88 3.53
CA ASN A 103 -21.11 4.59 4.73
C ASN A 103 -21.82 3.22 4.64
N VAL A 104 -22.49 2.82 5.72
CA VAL A 104 -23.19 1.52 5.76
C VAL A 104 -24.30 1.41 4.72
N VAL A 105 -25.04 2.49 4.46
CA VAL A 105 -26.10 2.51 3.43
C VAL A 105 -25.52 2.25 2.03
N ASP A 106 -24.36 2.83 1.72
CA ASP A 106 -23.66 2.54 0.47
C ASP A 106 -23.25 1.06 0.37
N THR A 107 -22.86 0.49 1.52
CA THR A 107 -22.44 -0.91 1.61
C THR A 107 -23.60 -1.87 1.36
N ASP A 108 -24.74 -1.59 2.01
CA ASP A 108 -25.98 -2.33 1.82
C ASP A 108 -26.42 -2.27 0.35
N ARG A 109 -26.39 -1.07 -0.26
CA ARG A 109 -26.71 -0.87 -1.69
C ARG A 109 -25.82 -1.69 -2.62
N ILE A 110 -24.52 -1.78 -2.34
CA ILE A 110 -23.60 -2.57 -3.17
C ILE A 110 -23.93 -4.07 -3.06
N LYS A 111 -24.14 -4.60 -1.85
CA LYS A 111 -24.52 -6.01 -1.67
C LYS A 111 -25.86 -6.33 -2.32
N GLU A 112 -26.87 -5.47 -2.10
CA GLU A 112 -28.18 -5.60 -2.74
C GLU A 112 -28.07 -5.57 -4.27
N ALA A 113 -27.25 -4.69 -4.84
CA ALA A 113 -27.01 -4.61 -6.28
C ALA A 113 -26.35 -5.89 -6.83
N ILE A 114 -25.33 -6.41 -6.15
CA ILE A 114 -24.65 -7.66 -6.52
C ILE A 114 -25.64 -8.82 -6.58
N GLU A 115 -26.50 -8.96 -5.57
CA GLU A 115 -27.51 -10.03 -5.51
C GLU A 115 -28.63 -9.81 -6.53
N LYS A 116 -29.25 -8.62 -6.54
CA LYS A 116 -30.40 -8.27 -7.39
C LYS A 116 -30.08 -8.41 -8.87
N TRP A 117 -28.88 -8.01 -9.29
CA TRP A 117 -28.45 -8.08 -10.68
C TRP A 117 -27.61 -9.32 -11.01
N ASN A 118 -27.38 -10.21 -10.04
CA ASN A 118 -26.54 -11.41 -10.19
C ASN A 118 -25.17 -11.09 -10.84
N VAL A 119 -24.52 -10.03 -10.36
CA VAL A 119 -23.30 -9.46 -10.94
C VAL A 119 -22.18 -10.50 -11.04
N LYS A 120 -21.54 -10.59 -12.20
CA LYS A 120 -20.38 -11.44 -12.52
C LYS A 120 -19.16 -10.64 -12.92
N THR A 121 -19.34 -9.41 -13.36
CA THR A 121 -18.26 -8.49 -13.74
C THR A 121 -18.40 -7.17 -13.01
N VAL A 122 -17.30 -6.66 -12.46
CA VAL A 122 -17.24 -5.32 -11.84
C VAL A 122 -16.02 -4.56 -12.34
N THR A 123 -16.21 -3.28 -12.65
CA THR A 123 -15.09 -2.34 -12.81
C THR A 123 -14.95 -1.45 -11.57
N VAL A 124 -13.77 -1.48 -10.95
CA VAL A 124 -13.37 -0.52 -9.91
C VAL A 124 -12.58 0.61 -10.54
N VAL A 125 -13.05 1.85 -10.39
CA VAL A 125 -12.38 3.05 -10.92
C VAL A 125 -11.63 3.74 -9.78
N GLY A 126 -10.30 3.80 -9.88
CA GLY A 126 -9.38 4.35 -8.89
C GLY A 126 -8.65 3.25 -8.10
N GLY A 127 -7.32 3.28 -8.17
CA GLY A 127 -6.38 2.36 -7.53
C GLY A 127 -5.85 2.85 -6.18
N GLY A 128 -6.64 3.64 -5.43
CA GLY A 128 -6.35 4.00 -4.04
C GLY A 128 -6.66 2.87 -3.05
N PHE A 129 -6.46 3.11 -1.75
CA PHE A 129 -6.71 2.11 -0.69
C PHE A 129 -8.09 1.44 -0.81
N ILE A 130 -9.16 2.24 -0.84
CA ILE A 130 -10.54 1.75 -0.93
C ILE A 130 -10.76 0.97 -2.25
N GLY A 131 -10.15 1.42 -3.36
CA GLY A 131 -10.27 0.74 -4.64
C GLY A 131 -9.62 -0.65 -4.65
N LEU A 132 -8.43 -0.76 -4.07
CA LEU A 132 -7.74 -2.04 -3.91
C LEU A 132 -8.47 -2.98 -2.96
N GLU A 133 -8.97 -2.47 -1.82
CA GLU A 133 -9.79 -3.25 -0.89
C GLU A 133 -11.07 -3.74 -1.54
N MET A 134 -11.76 -2.90 -2.32
CA MET A 134 -12.95 -3.31 -3.08
C MET A 134 -12.62 -4.35 -4.14
N ALA A 135 -11.53 -4.18 -4.89
CA ALA A 135 -11.10 -5.14 -5.89
C ALA A 135 -10.83 -6.53 -5.27
N GLU A 136 -10.10 -6.59 -4.15
CA GLU A 136 -9.85 -7.84 -3.41
C GLU A 136 -11.17 -8.48 -2.92
N ASN A 137 -12.03 -7.70 -2.27
CA ASN A 137 -13.25 -8.23 -1.65
C ASN A 137 -14.29 -8.68 -2.68
N LEU A 138 -14.42 -7.98 -3.81
CA LEU A 138 -15.30 -8.39 -4.91
C LEU A 138 -14.75 -9.63 -5.63
N HIS A 139 -13.44 -9.69 -5.86
CA HIS A 139 -12.81 -10.88 -6.39
C HIS A 139 -13.02 -12.09 -5.47
N GLY A 140 -12.94 -11.90 -4.15
CA GLY A 140 -13.22 -12.93 -3.15
C GLY A 140 -14.64 -13.52 -3.22
N LEU A 141 -15.60 -12.80 -3.80
CA LEU A 141 -16.96 -13.31 -4.09
C LEU A 141 -17.05 -14.11 -5.40
N GLY A 142 -15.94 -14.29 -6.13
CA GLY A 142 -15.89 -14.94 -7.43
C GLY A 142 -16.32 -14.04 -8.60
N ILE A 143 -16.35 -12.72 -8.39
CA ILE A 143 -16.67 -11.73 -9.44
C ILE A 143 -15.40 -11.39 -10.22
N GLN A 144 -15.50 -11.30 -11.54
CA GLN A 144 -14.40 -10.84 -12.38
C GLN A 144 -14.21 -9.33 -12.20
N VAL A 145 -13.00 -8.91 -11.84
CA VAL A 145 -12.70 -7.51 -11.53
C VAL A 145 -11.78 -6.91 -12.58
N THR A 146 -12.19 -5.77 -13.13
CA THR A 146 -11.31 -4.84 -13.84
C THR A 146 -11.01 -3.64 -12.94
N LEU A 147 -9.74 -3.27 -12.77
CA LEU A 147 -9.34 -2.06 -12.05
C LEU A 147 -8.80 -1.05 -13.06
N VAL A 148 -9.45 0.12 -13.13
CA VAL A 148 -9.05 1.23 -14.00
C VAL A 148 -8.45 2.35 -13.14
N GLU A 149 -7.22 2.75 -13.45
CA GLU A 149 -6.52 3.86 -12.80
C GLU A 149 -5.91 4.79 -13.85
N MET A 150 -6.08 6.10 -13.62
CA MET A 150 -5.58 7.15 -14.51
C MET A 150 -4.06 7.29 -14.41
N LEU A 151 -3.49 7.07 -13.22
CA LEU A 151 -2.05 7.04 -13.03
C LEU A 151 -1.44 5.75 -13.59
N ASP A 152 -0.13 5.80 -13.83
CA ASP A 152 0.68 4.64 -14.22
C ASP A 152 0.86 3.61 -13.08
N GLN A 153 0.32 3.88 -11.89
CA GLN A 153 0.42 3.00 -10.74
C GLN A 153 -0.81 3.04 -9.83
N VAL A 154 -0.98 1.96 -9.08
CA VAL A 154 -1.89 1.93 -7.92
C VAL A 154 -1.15 2.46 -6.68
N MET A 155 -1.92 2.72 -5.62
CA MET A 155 -1.42 3.07 -4.30
C MET A 155 -0.38 4.20 -4.31
N ALA A 156 -0.82 5.39 -4.73
CA ALA A 156 0.02 6.58 -4.91
C ALA A 156 1.01 6.94 -3.76
N PRO A 157 0.75 6.59 -2.47
CA PRO A 157 1.76 6.75 -1.42
C PRO A 157 3.06 5.96 -1.64
N LEU A 158 3.02 4.83 -2.35
CA LEU A 158 4.21 4.10 -2.79
C LEU A 158 4.87 4.76 -3.99
N ASP A 159 6.18 4.62 -4.14
CA ASP A 159 6.87 4.92 -5.39
C ASP A 159 6.63 3.81 -6.42
N PHE A 160 6.87 4.13 -7.70
CA PHE A 160 6.42 3.32 -8.83
C PHE A 160 6.95 1.88 -8.76
N GLU A 161 8.24 1.72 -8.48
CA GLU A 161 8.89 0.41 -8.39
C GLU A 161 8.41 -0.43 -7.20
N MET A 162 7.91 0.21 -6.14
CA MET A 162 7.26 -0.49 -5.03
C MET A 162 5.83 -0.87 -5.38
N ALA A 163 5.13 -0.06 -6.19
CA ALA A 163 3.79 -0.37 -6.70
C ALA A 163 3.78 -1.51 -7.72
N GLN A 164 4.88 -1.73 -8.46
CA GLN A 164 5.03 -2.89 -9.37
C GLN A 164 4.80 -4.22 -8.65
N LEU A 165 5.20 -4.34 -7.38
CA LEU A 165 4.93 -5.53 -6.56
C LEU A 165 3.43 -5.79 -6.39
N LEU A 166 2.63 -4.72 -6.33
CA LEU A 166 1.17 -4.82 -6.25
C LEU A 166 0.57 -5.11 -7.62
N HIS A 167 1.14 -4.55 -8.70
CA HIS A 167 0.70 -4.81 -10.07
C HIS A 167 0.86 -6.28 -10.45
N GLU A 168 2.03 -6.86 -10.18
CA GLU A 168 2.30 -8.28 -10.37
C GLU A 168 1.30 -9.13 -9.56
N ASN A 169 1.08 -8.79 -8.29
CA ASN A 169 0.18 -9.52 -7.41
C ASN A 169 -1.30 -9.42 -7.81
N LEU A 170 -1.75 -8.26 -8.30
CA LEU A 170 -3.10 -8.09 -8.87
C LEU A 170 -3.29 -8.96 -10.11
N TRP A 171 -2.30 -8.94 -11.01
CA TRP A 171 -2.31 -9.75 -12.22
C TRP A 171 -2.30 -11.25 -11.92
N GLN A 172 -1.46 -11.72 -10.97
CA GLN A 172 -1.41 -13.12 -10.52
C GLN A 172 -2.72 -13.60 -9.90
N ASN A 173 -3.52 -12.69 -9.33
CA ASN A 173 -4.85 -12.99 -8.80
C ASN A 173 -5.96 -12.78 -9.87
N GLY A 174 -5.62 -12.60 -11.14
CA GLY A 174 -6.58 -12.53 -12.24
C GLY A 174 -7.37 -11.23 -12.33
N VAL A 175 -6.90 -10.14 -11.71
CA VAL A 175 -7.49 -8.81 -11.88
C VAL A 175 -7.03 -8.20 -13.20
N ASP A 176 -7.97 -7.75 -14.03
CA ASP A 176 -7.65 -6.98 -15.24
C ASP A 176 -7.25 -5.54 -14.84
N LEU A 177 -5.96 -5.25 -14.87
CA LEU A 177 -5.40 -3.99 -14.41
C LEU A 177 -5.12 -3.04 -15.58
N ARG A 178 -5.87 -1.93 -15.65
CA ARG A 178 -5.75 -0.88 -16.67
C ARG A 178 -5.18 0.40 -16.04
N LEU A 179 -3.89 0.63 -16.23
CA LEU A 179 -3.16 1.79 -15.71
C LEU A 179 -2.92 2.83 -16.80
N GLY A 180 -2.67 4.08 -16.39
CA GLY A 180 -2.35 5.17 -17.31
C GLY A 180 -3.52 5.60 -18.19
N ASP A 181 -4.74 5.17 -17.86
CA ASP A 181 -5.91 5.34 -18.73
C ASP A 181 -7.16 5.69 -17.89
N GLY A 182 -7.51 6.97 -17.90
CA GLY A 182 -8.66 7.48 -17.14
C GLY A 182 -9.99 7.26 -17.86
N VAL A 183 -11.08 7.16 -17.10
CA VAL A 183 -12.44 7.10 -17.67
C VAL A 183 -12.82 8.43 -18.33
N SER A 184 -13.29 8.36 -19.58
CA SER A 184 -13.76 9.51 -20.34
C SER A 184 -15.29 9.67 -20.30
N THR A 185 -16.05 8.59 -20.43
CA THR A 185 -17.52 8.58 -20.32
C THR A 185 -18.05 7.23 -19.84
N PHE A 186 -19.26 7.23 -19.28
CA PHE A 186 -20.05 6.04 -19.00
C PHE A 186 -21.30 6.01 -19.90
N GLU A 187 -21.53 4.90 -20.57
CA GLU A 187 -22.75 4.63 -21.34
C GLU A 187 -23.56 3.55 -20.63
N ASN A 188 -24.69 3.96 -20.05
CA ASN A 188 -25.59 3.03 -19.36
C ASN A 188 -26.39 2.22 -20.38
N LYS A 189 -26.26 0.89 -20.33
CA LYS A 189 -27.11 -0.06 -21.04
C LYS A 189 -28.14 -0.65 -20.08
N GLU A 190 -28.99 -1.55 -20.56
CA GLU A 190 -30.03 -2.21 -19.75
C GLU A 190 -29.40 -3.05 -18.62
N ASP A 191 -28.48 -3.94 -18.96
CA ASP A 191 -27.86 -4.87 -18.02
C ASP A 191 -26.39 -4.58 -17.69
N SER A 192 -25.80 -3.58 -18.32
CA SER A 192 -24.37 -3.27 -18.21
C SER A 192 -24.07 -1.78 -18.34
N VAL A 193 -22.81 -1.41 -18.13
CA VAL A 193 -22.23 -0.10 -18.34
C VAL A 193 -21.05 -0.28 -19.28
N LEU A 194 -21.05 0.44 -20.40
CA LEU A 194 -19.88 0.56 -21.25
C LEU A 194 -19.06 1.77 -20.79
N ILE A 195 -17.82 1.52 -20.41
CA ILE A 195 -16.88 2.51 -19.92
C ILE A 195 -15.92 2.83 -21.07
N ASN A 196 -15.99 4.05 -21.57
CA ASN A 196 -15.00 4.53 -22.54
C ASN A 196 -13.82 5.11 -21.76
N LEU A 197 -12.61 4.69 -22.13
CA LEU A 197 -11.37 5.20 -21.55
C LEU A 197 -10.81 6.33 -22.41
N SER A 198 -9.80 7.03 -21.90
CA SER A 198 -9.21 8.19 -22.57
C SER A 198 -8.37 7.79 -23.78
N SER A 199 -7.83 6.57 -23.77
CA SER A 199 -7.11 5.98 -24.90
C SER A 199 -8.01 5.60 -26.09
N GLY A 200 -9.32 5.53 -25.89
CA GLY A 200 -10.28 4.94 -26.84
C GLY A 200 -10.56 3.46 -26.60
N ASN A 201 -9.85 2.83 -25.64
CA ASN A 201 -10.21 1.49 -25.15
C ASN A 201 -11.59 1.51 -24.46
N GLN A 202 -12.24 0.35 -24.45
CA GLN A 202 -13.55 0.17 -23.85
C GLN A 202 -13.55 -1.01 -22.89
N VAL A 203 -14.29 -0.86 -21.79
CA VAL A 203 -14.54 -1.93 -20.80
C VAL A 203 -16.04 -2.00 -20.58
N GLU A 204 -16.65 -3.18 -20.71
CA GLU A 204 -18.06 -3.38 -20.41
C GLU A 204 -18.21 -4.23 -19.14
N THR A 205 -19.09 -3.79 -18.23
CA THR A 205 -19.28 -4.43 -16.93
C THR A 205 -20.71 -4.28 -16.41
N GLU A 206 -21.14 -5.11 -15.46
CA GLU A 206 -22.51 -5.08 -14.91
C GLU A 206 -22.65 -4.12 -13.72
N LEU A 207 -21.54 -3.76 -13.07
CA LEU A 207 -21.51 -2.84 -11.94
C LEU A 207 -20.18 -2.08 -11.91
N VAL A 208 -20.23 -0.80 -11.52
CA VAL A 208 -19.04 0.06 -11.37
C VAL A 208 -18.94 0.56 -9.93
N ILE A 209 -17.74 0.47 -9.36
CA ILE A 209 -17.42 1.07 -8.07
C ILE A 209 -16.48 2.26 -8.28
N LEU A 210 -16.93 3.46 -7.92
CA LEU A 210 -16.16 4.69 -8.01
C LEU A 210 -15.37 4.92 -6.71
N SER A 211 -14.04 4.89 -6.82
CA SER A 211 -13.07 5.01 -5.71
C SER A 211 -11.94 6.00 -6.05
N ILE A 212 -12.32 7.16 -6.57
CA ILE A 212 -11.44 8.19 -7.15
C ILE A 212 -11.07 9.32 -6.17
N GLY A 213 -11.07 9.01 -4.88
CA GLY A 213 -10.78 9.96 -3.80
C GLY A 213 -12.01 10.64 -3.21
N VAL A 214 -11.76 11.61 -2.34
CA VAL A 214 -12.77 12.23 -1.48
C VAL A 214 -12.64 13.75 -1.45
N ARG A 215 -13.72 14.43 -1.08
CA ARG A 215 -13.76 15.89 -0.88
C ARG A 215 -14.23 16.22 0.54
N PRO A 216 -13.58 17.15 1.26
CA PRO A 216 -14.01 17.56 2.60
C PRO A 216 -15.44 18.13 2.59
N ASN A 217 -16.23 17.80 3.62
CA ASN A 217 -17.60 18.28 3.80
C ASN A 217 -17.62 19.64 4.52
N SER A 218 -17.05 20.65 3.87
CA SER A 218 -16.84 21.99 4.45
C SER A 218 -17.92 23.02 4.09
N GLN A 219 -19.06 22.59 3.55
CA GLN A 219 -20.13 23.50 3.12
C GLN A 219 -20.64 24.36 4.27
N LEU A 220 -20.81 23.77 5.47
CA LEU A 220 -21.20 24.51 6.68
C LEU A 220 -20.15 25.55 7.08
N ALA A 221 -18.87 25.15 7.11
CA ALA A 221 -17.77 26.04 7.45
C ALA A 221 -17.66 27.21 6.45
N LYS A 222 -17.78 26.92 5.16
CA LYS A 222 -17.80 27.93 4.09
C LYS A 222 -18.95 28.92 4.27
N ALA A 223 -20.17 28.43 4.47
CA ALA A 223 -21.35 29.25 4.62
C ALA A 223 -21.30 30.12 5.89
N ALA A 224 -20.68 29.61 6.96
CA ALA A 224 -20.42 30.37 8.18
C ALA A 224 -19.30 31.42 8.02
N GLY A 225 -18.55 31.42 6.91
CA GLY A 225 -17.42 32.32 6.69
C GLY A 225 -16.17 31.94 7.47
N LEU A 226 -15.97 30.65 7.76
CA LEU A 226 -14.72 30.11 8.29
C LEU A 226 -13.67 29.98 7.18
N GLU A 227 -12.40 30.12 7.55
CA GLU A 227 -11.28 30.00 6.62
C GLU A 227 -11.13 28.57 6.08
N LEU A 228 -11.04 28.46 4.75
CA LEU A 228 -10.82 27.20 4.04
C LEU A 228 -9.58 27.32 3.13
N ASN A 229 -8.88 26.20 2.94
CA ASN A 229 -7.81 26.11 1.96
C ASN A 229 -8.35 25.93 0.52
N ALA A 230 -7.45 25.95 -0.46
CA ALA A 230 -7.80 25.82 -1.87
C ALA A 230 -8.51 24.49 -2.24
N ARG A 231 -8.36 23.44 -1.42
CA ARG A 231 -9.03 22.13 -1.59
C ARG A 231 -10.34 22.03 -0.80
N GLY A 232 -10.74 23.11 -0.12
CA GLY A 232 -11.94 23.17 0.71
C GLY A 232 -11.77 22.57 2.11
N GLY A 233 -10.56 22.26 2.56
CA GLY A 233 -10.32 21.84 3.94
C GLY A 233 -10.42 23.02 4.91
N VAL A 234 -11.05 22.82 6.06
CA VAL A 234 -11.13 23.84 7.12
C VAL A 234 -9.74 24.10 7.68
N VAL A 235 -9.32 25.36 7.69
CA VAL A 235 -8.03 25.76 8.26
C VAL A 235 -8.19 25.85 9.77
N THR A 236 -7.26 25.23 10.49
CA THR A 236 -7.22 25.27 11.96
C THR A 236 -5.84 25.63 12.45
N ASP A 237 -5.76 26.19 13.66
CA ASP A 237 -4.50 26.37 14.38
C ASP A 237 -3.97 25.05 14.95
N LYS A 238 -2.85 25.11 15.68
CA LYS A 238 -2.24 23.90 16.29
C LYS A 238 -3.11 23.27 17.38
N GLU A 239 -4.03 24.01 17.97
CA GLU A 239 -4.98 23.50 18.96
C GLU A 239 -6.30 23.04 18.32
N MET A 240 -6.35 22.96 16.99
CA MET A 240 -7.49 22.56 16.17
C MET A 240 -8.67 23.57 16.16
N ARG A 241 -8.42 24.82 16.56
CA ARG A 241 -9.43 25.90 16.50
C ARG A 241 -9.50 26.45 15.08
N THR A 242 -10.70 26.77 14.61
CA THR A 242 -10.91 27.43 13.32
C THR A 242 -10.60 28.92 13.41
N SER A 243 -10.90 29.70 12.36
CA SER A 243 -10.87 31.17 12.41
C SER A 243 -11.85 31.79 13.41
N ASP A 244 -12.76 31.01 14.01
CA ASP A 244 -13.57 31.40 15.17
C ASP A 244 -13.07 30.67 16.43
N PRO A 245 -12.75 31.39 17.53
CA PRO A 245 -12.20 30.78 18.74
C PRO A 245 -13.18 29.85 19.48
N ASN A 246 -14.48 29.89 19.17
CA ASN A 246 -15.49 29.02 19.76
C ASN A 246 -15.83 27.80 18.87
N ILE A 247 -15.16 27.65 17.73
CA ILE A 247 -15.41 26.57 16.78
C ILE A 247 -14.10 25.82 16.52
N TYR A 248 -14.09 24.53 16.82
CA TYR A 248 -13.02 23.59 16.48
C TYR A 248 -13.41 22.80 15.23
N ALA A 249 -12.42 22.25 14.52
CA ALA A 249 -12.66 21.29 13.46
C ALA A 249 -11.64 20.15 13.50
N VAL A 250 -12.06 18.92 13.16
CA VAL A 250 -11.22 17.71 13.19
C VAL A 250 -11.59 16.73 12.08
N GLY A 251 -10.70 15.77 11.81
CA GLY A 251 -10.90 14.69 10.86
C GLY A 251 -10.74 15.11 9.40
N ASP A 252 -11.35 14.36 8.49
CA ASP A 252 -11.11 14.51 7.04
C ASP A 252 -11.55 15.88 6.48
N VAL A 253 -12.32 16.65 7.24
CA VAL A 253 -12.75 18.01 6.85
C VAL A 253 -11.62 19.04 6.99
N VAL A 254 -10.59 18.78 7.81
CA VAL A 254 -9.56 19.79 8.11
C VAL A 254 -8.32 19.67 7.23
N GLN A 255 -7.68 20.81 7.02
CA GLN A 255 -6.27 20.86 6.64
C GLN A 255 -5.40 20.42 7.82
N VAL A 256 -4.33 19.69 7.53
CA VAL A 256 -3.27 19.33 8.50
C VAL A 256 -1.92 19.82 8.01
N GLU A 257 -0.96 19.96 8.93
CA GLU A 257 0.46 20.10 8.57
C GLU A 257 1.05 18.72 8.27
N ASP A 258 1.68 18.54 7.10
CA ASP A 258 2.46 17.34 6.82
C ASP A 258 3.71 17.30 7.70
N PHE A 259 3.95 16.18 8.37
CA PHE A 259 5.00 16.07 9.38
C PHE A 259 6.42 16.26 8.80
N ILE A 260 6.64 15.85 7.55
CA ILE A 260 7.98 15.82 6.93
C ILE A 260 8.33 17.16 6.29
N SER A 261 7.41 17.68 5.48
CA SER A 261 7.58 18.89 4.68
C SER A 261 7.18 20.15 5.41
N LYS A 262 6.34 20.04 6.45
CA LYS A 262 5.74 21.16 7.19
C LYS A 262 4.76 21.99 6.36
N GLU A 263 4.39 21.50 5.18
CA GLU A 263 3.44 22.16 4.31
C GLU A 263 2.00 21.73 4.63
N PRO A 264 1.01 22.60 4.35
CA PRO A 264 -0.39 22.24 4.36
C PRO A 264 -0.75 21.02 3.48
N ALA A 265 -1.51 20.08 4.03
CA ALA A 265 -1.95 18.88 3.35
C ALA A 265 -3.39 18.47 3.71
N MET A 266 -3.98 17.60 2.89
CA MET A 266 -5.24 16.88 3.17
C MET A 266 -4.90 15.40 3.26
N ILE A 267 -4.99 14.82 4.46
CA ILE A 267 -4.62 13.41 4.72
C ILE A 267 -5.77 12.74 5.48
N PRO A 268 -6.80 12.23 4.77
CA PRO A 268 -8.00 11.66 5.37
C PRO A 268 -7.72 10.24 5.90
N LEU A 269 -7.43 10.14 7.19
CA LEU A 269 -7.11 8.87 7.87
C LEU A 269 -7.72 8.85 9.27
N ALA A 270 -8.24 7.67 9.66
CA ALA A 270 -8.96 7.50 10.93
C ALA A 270 -8.07 7.74 12.18
N GLY A 271 -6.80 7.36 12.11
CA GLY A 271 -5.83 7.56 13.20
C GLY A 271 -5.64 9.04 13.55
N PRO A 272 -5.26 9.90 12.59
CA PRO A 272 -5.28 11.36 12.74
C PRO A 272 -6.60 11.91 13.29
N ALA A 273 -7.75 11.56 12.68
CA ALA A 273 -9.06 12.06 13.08
C ALA A 273 -9.36 11.77 14.57
N SER A 274 -9.10 10.54 15.02
CA SER A 274 -9.32 10.13 16.41
C SER A 274 -8.44 10.89 17.41
N LYS A 275 -7.16 11.11 17.06
CA LYS A 275 -6.23 11.87 17.90
C LYS A 275 -6.60 13.35 17.97
N GLN A 276 -7.03 13.93 16.85
CA GLN A 276 -7.50 15.32 16.80
C GLN A 276 -8.76 15.51 17.65
N GLY A 277 -9.74 14.60 17.55
CA GLY A 277 -10.95 14.65 18.40
C GLY A 277 -10.63 14.60 19.89
N ARG A 278 -9.66 13.77 20.29
CA ARG A 278 -9.16 13.72 21.67
C ARG A 278 -8.50 15.03 22.12
N ILE A 279 -7.64 15.61 21.29
CA ILE A 279 -6.98 16.90 21.56
C ILE A 279 -8.03 18.00 21.75
N VAL A 280 -9.04 18.07 20.88
CA VAL A 280 -10.12 19.05 21.00
C VAL A 280 -10.89 18.88 22.30
N ALA A 281 -11.21 17.64 22.71
CA ALA A 281 -11.87 17.41 23.98
C ALA A 281 -11.04 17.92 25.17
N ASP A 282 -9.73 17.67 25.18
CA ASP A 282 -8.81 18.15 26.22
C ASP A 282 -8.75 19.70 26.20
N ASN A 283 -8.68 20.33 25.03
CA ASN A 283 -8.62 21.78 24.87
C ASN A 283 -9.91 22.49 25.30
N ILE A 284 -11.07 21.89 25.02
CA ILE A 284 -12.37 22.38 25.52
C ILE A 284 -12.41 22.33 27.06
N ALA A 285 -11.77 21.34 27.67
CA ALA A 285 -11.64 21.24 29.13
C ALA A 285 -10.58 22.17 29.75
N GLY A 286 -9.96 23.04 28.95
CA GLY A 286 -8.96 24.02 29.40
C GLY A 286 -7.51 23.55 29.31
N ALA A 287 -7.23 22.43 28.61
CA ALA A 287 -5.88 22.11 28.20
C ALA A 287 -5.41 23.00 27.02
N HIS A 288 -4.13 22.87 26.68
CA HIS A 288 -3.48 23.57 25.56
C HIS A 288 -2.65 22.59 24.74
N GLU A 289 -3.27 21.47 24.36
CA GLU A 289 -2.66 20.41 23.60
C GLU A 289 -2.58 20.79 22.12
N GLU A 290 -1.40 20.57 21.53
CA GLU A 290 -1.13 20.87 20.13
C GLU A 290 -1.08 19.61 19.28
N TYR A 291 -1.74 19.66 18.12
CA TYR A 291 -1.58 18.66 17.07
C TYR A 291 -0.22 18.82 16.37
N LYS A 292 0.61 17.77 16.45
CA LYS A 292 1.99 17.78 15.94
C LYS A 292 2.12 17.31 14.49
N GLY A 293 1.11 17.58 13.66
CA GLY A 293 1.08 17.21 12.24
C GLY A 293 0.91 15.71 11.95
N THR A 294 0.70 15.42 10.66
CA THR A 294 0.34 14.09 10.14
C THR A 294 1.47 13.51 9.29
N GLN A 295 1.88 12.27 9.57
CA GLN A 295 2.91 11.55 8.79
C GLN A 295 2.37 10.80 7.57
N GLY A 296 1.06 10.60 7.46
CA GLY A 296 0.47 9.78 6.41
C GLY A 296 0.77 8.28 6.54
N THR A 297 1.10 7.80 7.75
CA THR A 297 1.28 6.36 8.01
C THR A 297 0.02 5.59 7.64
N SER A 298 0.15 4.64 6.72
CA SER A 298 -0.97 3.92 6.12
C SER A 298 -0.56 2.49 5.73
N VAL A 299 -1.54 1.59 5.73
CA VAL A 299 -1.37 0.18 5.39
C VAL A 299 -2.63 -0.33 4.72
N ALA A 300 -2.48 -1.19 3.71
CA ALA A 300 -3.57 -1.96 3.10
C ALA A 300 -3.14 -3.38 2.82
N ARG A 301 -4.10 -4.28 2.88
CA ARG A 301 -4.00 -5.61 2.28
C ARG A 301 -4.38 -5.50 0.81
N VAL A 302 -3.59 -6.16 -0.03
CA VAL A 302 -3.82 -6.30 -1.47
C VAL A 302 -3.60 -7.78 -1.78
N PHE A 303 -4.67 -8.57 -1.69
CA PHE A 303 -4.66 -10.02 -1.79
C PHE A 303 -3.68 -10.65 -0.77
N ASP A 304 -2.52 -11.07 -1.25
CA ASP A 304 -1.50 -11.78 -0.49
C ASP A 304 -0.47 -10.86 0.15
N LEU A 305 -0.42 -9.62 -0.33
CA LEU A 305 0.55 -8.63 0.09
C LEU A 305 -0.07 -7.65 1.07
N THR A 306 0.69 -7.32 2.10
CA THR A 306 0.51 -6.10 2.87
C THR A 306 1.41 -5.03 2.27
N ALA A 307 0.82 -3.87 2.00
CA ALA A 307 1.51 -2.70 1.49
C ALA A 307 1.38 -1.56 2.50
N ALA A 308 2.49 -0.97 2.90
CA ALA A 308 2.50 0.09 3.90
C ALA A 308 3.46 1.22 3.56
N SER A 309 3.13 2.44 4.03
CA SER A 309 3.96 3.63 3.83
C SER A 309 3.87 4.58 5.02
N THR A 310 4.91 5.37 5.23
CA THR A 310 4.93 6.48 6.20
C THR A 310 5.88 7.58 5.74
N GLY A 311 5.54 8.84 6.02
CA GLY A 311 6.34 9.99 5.62
C GLY A 311 6.20 10.29 4.12
N ALA A 312 7.24 10.90 3.55
CA ALA A 312 7.28 11.30 2.15
C ALA A 312 7.77 10.16 1.24
N ASN A 313 7.22 10.11 0.02
CA ASN A 313 7.76 9.32 -1.09
C ASN A 313 8.66 10.18 -2.00
N GLU A 314 9.39 9.58 -2.93
CA GLU A 314 10.31 10.34 -3.81
C GLU A 314 9.55 11.36 -4.64
N LYS A 315 8.37 11.02 -5.15
CA LYS A 315 7.51 11.95 -5.91
C LYS A 315 7.22 13.23 -5.12
N ALA A 316 6.97 13.12 -3.81
CA ALA A 316 6.71 14.28 -2.94
C ALA A 316 7.96 15.13 -2.73
N LEU A 317 9.12 14.52 -2.52
CA LEU A 317 10.39 15.24 -2.35
C LEU A 317 10.82 15.97 -3.64
N ILE A 318 10.65 15.32 -4.80
CA ILE A 318 10.94 15.91 -6.11
C ILE A 318 10.05 17.13 -6.36
N ARG A 319 8.75 17.07 -6.02
CA ARG A 319 7.85 18.23 -6.11
C ARG A 319 8.25 19.39 -5.20
N GLN A 320 8.97 19.12 -4.11
CA GLN A 320 9.53 20.14 -3.22
C GLN A 320 10.89 20.68 -3.72
N GLY A 321 11.38 20.19 -4.85
CA GLY A 321 12.65 20.61 -5.44
C GLY A 321 13.89 19.91 -4.88
N LEU A 322 13.72 18.84 -4.09
CA LEU A 322 14.84 18.05 -3.58
C LEU A 322 15.35 17.09 -4.67
N VAL A 323 16.65 16.89 -4.71
CA VAL A 323 17.34 16.10 -5.74
C VAL A 323 18.01 14.88 -5.12
N LYS A 324 17.75 13.69 -5.68
CA LYS A 324 18.40 12.44 -5.27
C LYS A 324 19.92 12.51 -5.48
N GLY A 325 20.68 12.00 -4.51
CA GLY A 325 22.15 12.06 -4.50
C GLY A 325 22.73 13.41 -4.05
N LYS A 326 21.89 14.44 -3.87
CA LYS A 326 22.31 15.76 -3.37
C LYS A 326 21.64 16.10 -2.04
N ASP A 327 20.32 15.99 -1.98
CA ASP A 327 19.52 16.36 -0.81
C ASP A 327 19.04 15.12 -0.05
N TYR A 328 18.71 14.05 -0.79
CA TYR A 328 18.27 12.78 -0.23
C TYR A 328 18.86 11.59 -1.00
N GLN A 329 18.80 10.41 -0.38
CA GLN A 329 19.13 9.13 -1.00
C GLN A 329 18.08 8.09 -0.64
N THR A 330 18.02 7.02 -1.44
CA THR A 330 17.16 5.87 -1.17
C THR A 330 17.92 4.55 -1.13
N LEU A 331 17.32 3.57 -0.47
CA LEU A 331 17.71 2.17 -0.54
C LEU A 331 16.46 1.32 -0.71
N ILE A 332 16.62 0.16 -1.35
CA ILE A 332 15.61 -0.89 -1.41
C ILE A 332 16.28 -2.21 -1.07
N ILE A 333 15.85 -2.81 0.04
CA ILE A 333 16.40 -4.08 0.53
C ILE A 333 15.31 -5.15 0.56
N ASN A 334 15.70 -6.39 0.32
CA ASN A 334 14.86 -7.56 0.53
C ASN A 334 15.24 -8.23 1.85
N GLN A 335 14.29 -8.43 2.75
CA GLN A 335 14.50 -9.05 4.07
C GLN A 335 13.32 -9.96 4.43
N ASN A 336 13.59 -11.04 5.16
CA ASN A 336 12.52 -11.93 5.62
C ASN A 336 11.78 -11.34 6.83
N SER A 337 10.50 -11.72 6.95
CA SER A 337 9.61 -11.38 8.06
C SER A 337 10.17 -11.82 9.42
N HIS A 338 10.79 -13.00 9.46
CA HIS A 338 11.51 -13.53 10.61
C HIS A 338 12.68 -14.40 10.15
N ALA A 339 13.33 -15.10 11.08
CA ALA A 339 14.42 -16.00 10.76
C ALA A 339 13.97 -16.96 9.64
N SER A 340 14.76 -17.07 8.56
CA SER A 340 14.77 -18.30 7.75
C SER A 340 15.11 -19.48 8.66
N TYR A 341 15.24 -20.73 8.29
CA TYR A 341 15.28 -21.86 9.24
C TYR A 341 14.00 -22.04 10.11
N TYR A 342 13.25 -20.99 10.45
CA TYR A 342 11.93 -21.10 11.05
C TYR A 342 10.86 -21.13 9.93
N PRO A 343 9.89 -22.07 9.95
CA PRO A 343 8.85 -22.18 8.92
C PRO A 343 8.01 -20.92 8.77
N GLY A 344 7.56 -20.63 7.53
CA GLY A 344 6.67 -19.49 7.24
C GLY A 344 7.37 -18.15 7.05
N ALA A 345 8.70 -18.13 6.97
CA ALA A 345 9.44 -16.90 6.68
C ALA A 345 9.12 -16.43 5.26
N THR A 346 8.66 -15.19 5.12
CA THR A 346 8.28 -14.60 3.83
C THR A 346 9.10 -13.33 3.57
N PRO A 347 9.48 -13.05 2.32
CA PRO A 347 10.25 -11.86 1.98
C PRO A 347 9.39 -10.60 2.03
N MET A 348 10.02 -9.49 2.39
CA MET A 348 9.50 -8.13 2.32
C MET A 348 10.51 -7.23 1.62
N ARG A 349 10.02 -6.36 0.74
CA ARG A 349 10.80 -5.29 0.14
C ARG A 349 10.59 -4.03 0.99
N LEU A 350 11.69 -3.47 1.49
CA LEU A 350 11.70 -2.26 2.29
C LEU A 350 12.46 -1.18 1.53
N LYS A 351 11.76 -0.10 1.18
CA LYS A 351 12.36 1.13 0.68
C LYS A 351 12.44 2.16 1.81
N MET A 352 13.59 2.82 1.93
CA MET A 352 13.77 3.95 2.85
C MET A 352 14.36 5.15 2.11
N ILE A 353 13.89 6.34 2.46
CA ILE A 353 14.28 7.63 1.88
C ILE A 353 14.83 8.51 3.01
N PHE A 354 16.05 8.99 2.88
CA PHE A 354 16.77 9.66 3.98
C PHE A 354 17.71 10.77 3.46
N SER A 355 18.08 11.70 4.32
CA SER A 355 18.98 12.81 3.98
C SER A 355 20.41 12.36 3.71
N MET A 356 21.14 13.11 2.90
CA MET A 356 22.54 12.81 2.58
C MET A 356 23.51 12.89 3.77
N ASP A 357 23.08 13.46 4.90
CA ASP A 357 23.84 13.44 6.16
C ASP A 357 23.36 12.35 7.14
N GLY A 358 22.35 11.56 6.75
CA GLY A 358 21.76 10.50 7.57
C GLY A 358 20.91 10.96 8.75
N LYS A 359 20.81 12.27 9.02
CA LYS A 359 20.13 12.79 10.22
C LYS A 359 18.62 12.77 10.15
N LYS A 360 18.05 12.71 8.94
CA LYS A 360 16.59 12.72 8.73
C LYS A 360 16.18 11.54 7.87
N ILE A 361 15.19 10.80 8.33
CA ILE A 361 14.44 9.85 7.52
C ILE A 361 13.22 10.59 6.98
N TYR A 362 13.10 10.71 5.66
CA TYR A 362 11.97 11.36 5.01
C TYR A 362 10.76 10.45 4.90
N GLY A 363 10.96 9.15 4.69
CA GLY A 363 9.87 8.20 4.60
C GLY A 363 10.34 6.76 4.37
N ALA A 364 9.39 5.85 4.48
CA ALA A 364 9.58 4.42 4.25
C ALA A 364 8.36 3.79 3.60
N GLN A 365 8.60 2.74 2.82
CA GLN A 365 7.59 1.96 2.12
C GLN A 365 7.95 0.48 2.24
N ILE A 366 6.98 -0.37 2.53
CA ILE A 366 7.21 -1.80 2.70
C ILE A 366 6.09 -2.58 2.02
N VAL A 367 6.47 -3.58 1.22
CA VAL A 367 5.55 -4.53 0.59
C VAL A 367 6.03 -5.96 0.81
N GLY A 368 5.15 -6.81 1.32
CA GLY A 368 5.43 -8.23 1.58
C GLY A 368 4.26 -8.94 2.26
N ILE A 369 4.39 -10.24 2.54
CA ILE A 369 3.27 -11.05 3.02
C ILE A 369 3.06 -10.89 4.54
N HIS A 370 4.14 -10.97 5.34
CA HIS A 370 4.06 -10.93 6.80
C HIS A 370 5.05 -9.94 7.42
N GLY A 371 4.66 -9.33 8.54
CA GLY A 371 5.53 -8.49 9.37
C GLY A 371 5.80 -7.09 8.81
N VAL A 372 5.05 -6.68 7.77
CA VAL A 372 5.12 -5.37 7.13
C VAL A 372 4.66 -4.26 8.08
N ASP A 373 3.49 -4.46 8.69
CA ASP A 373 2.88 -3.62 9.73
C ASP A 373 3.85 -3.32 10.89
N LYS A 374 4.49 -4.36 11.44
CA LYS A 374 5.45 -4.19 12.54
C LYS A 374 6.61 -3.27 12.16
N ARG A 375 7.15 -3.39 10.94
CA ARG A 375 8.33 -2.61 10.52
C ARG A 375 7.94 -1.20 10.11
N ILE A 376 6.78 -1.01 9.48
CA ILE A 376 6.31 0.34 9.17
C ILE A 376 6.02 1.12 10.44
N ASP A 377 5.45 0.49 11.49
CA ASP A 377 5.20 1.13 12.78
C ASP A 377 6.50 1.51 13.50
N THR A 378 7.50 0.64 13.43
CA THR A 378 8.84 0.92 13.98
C THR A 378 9.47 2.13 13.28
N LEU A 379 9.43 2.18 11.94
CA LEU A 379 9.97 3.30 11.16
C LEU A 379 9.13 4.57 11.34
N ALA A 380 7.81 4.46 11.42
CA ALA A 380 6.91 5.59 11.67
C ALA A 380 7.20 6.22 13.03
N THR A 381 7.47 5.38 14.06
CA THR A 381 7.89 5.82 15.39
C THR A 381 9.25 6.49 15.35
N ALA A 382 10.24 5.89 14.68
CA ALA A 382 11.56 6.45 14.51
C ALA A 382 11.51 7.84 13.84
N ILE A 383 10.76 7.97 12.74
CA ILE A 383 10.51 9.25 12.04
C ILE A 383 9.84 10.26 12.99
N ARG A 384 8.80 9.86 13.73
CA ARG A 384 8.08 10.74 14.67
C ARG A 384 9.01 11.32 15.72
N LEU A 385 9.97 10.53 16.18
CA LEU A 385 10.96 10.91 17.19
C LEU A 385 12.20 11.57 16.59
N ASN A 386 12.20 11.87 15.28
CA ASN A 386 13.34 12.43 14.54
C ASN A 386 14.63 11.60 14.67
N ALA A 387 14.49 10.28 14.74
CA ALA A 387 15.64 9.37 14.71
C ALA A 387 16.36 9.45 13.35
N SER A 388 17.68 9.32 13.40
CA SER A 388 18.59 9.25 12.26
C SER A 388 18.65 7.82 11.69
N THR A 389 19.27 7.66 10.52
CA THR A 389 19.58 6.33 9.99
C THR A 389 20.58 5.57 10.87
N GLU A 390 21.39 6.29 11.65
CA GLU A 390 22.31 5.70 12.61
C GLU A 390 21.59 5.08 13.80
N ASP A 391 20.57 5.76 14.34
CA ASP A 391 19.78 5.24 15.46
C ASP A 391 19.13 3.89 15.12
N LEU A 392 18.72 3.68 13.86
CA LEU A 392 18.14 2.41 13.41
C LEU A 392 19.09 1.21 13.61
N LYS A 393 20.41 1.41 13.55
CA LYS A 393 21.41 0.35 13.79
C LYS A 393 21.37 -0.15 15.24
N TYR A 394 21.02 0.74 16.18
CA TYR A 394 21.12 0.50 17.61
C TYR A 394 19.78 0.14 18.26
N LEU A 395 18.68 0.14 17.50
CA LEU A 395 17.38 -0.33 18.00
C LEU A 395 17.47 -1.79 18.45
N GLU A 396 17.22 -2.02 19.74
CA GLU A 396 17.09 -3.36 20.33
C GLU A 396 15.64 -3.82 20.19
N LEU A 397 15.38 -4.66 19.18
CA LEU A 397 14.03 -5.14 18.85
C LEU A 397 13.83 -6.58 19.33
N ALA A 398 12.60 -6.93 19.67
CA ALA A 398 12.25 -8.27 20.14
C ALA A 398 12.60 -9.34 19.10
N TYR A 399 13.42 -10.31 19.52
CA TYR A 399 13.86 -11.41 18.67
C TYR A 399 13.60 -12.77 19.34
N ALA A 400 12.81 -13.59 18.63
CA ALA A 400 12.91 -15.03 18.63
C ALA A 400 12.59 -15.51 17.20
N PRO A 401 12.97 -16.75 16.81
CA PRO A 401 12.86 -17.23 15.43
C PRO A 401 11.49 -17.05 14.75
N PRO A 402 10.33 -17.20 15.45
CA PRO A 402 9.01 -17.00 14.84
C PRO A 402 8.67 -15.53 14.52
N TYR A 403 9.39 -14.57 15.08
CA TYR A 403 8.97 -13.16 15.06
C TYR A 403 9.93 -12.24 14.32
N SER A 404 11.24 -12.50 14.39
CA SER A 404 12.25 -11.66 13.74
C SER A 404 13.53 -12.44 13.44
N SER A 405 14.56 -11.74 13.02
CA SER A 405 15.94 -12.21 12.91
C SER A 405 16.83 -11.50 13.94
N ALA A 406 18.03 -12.02 14.18
CA ALA A 406 19.00 -11.41 15.11
C ALA A 406 19.34 -9.94 14.75
N LYS A 407 19.19 -9.58 13.47
CA LYS A 407 19.14 -8.20 12.98
C LYS A 407 17.80 -8.04 12.28
N ASP A 408 16.95 -7.17 12.81
CA ASP A 408 15.65 -6.91 12.21
C ASP A 408 15.83 -6.21 10.85
N PRO A 409 14.89 -6.36 9.89
CA PRO A 409 14.88 -5.56 8.67
C PRO A 409 15.09 -4.05 8.88
N VAL A 410 14.63 -3.47 10.00
CA VAL A 410 14.88 -2.06 10.34
C VAL A 410 16.36 -1.81 10.68
N ASN A 411 17.01 -2.69 11.44
CA ASN A 411 18.45 -2.59 11.69
C ASN A 411 19.23 -2.72 10.37
N MET A 412 18.81 -3.66 9.51
CA MET A 412 19.41 -3.85 8.19
C MET A 412 19.29 -2.60 7.31
N ALA A 413 18.15 -1.89 7.35
CA ALA A 413 18.01 -0.60 6.66
C ALA A 413 19.01 0.45 7.19
N GLY A 414 19.23 0.51 8.51
CA GLY A 414 20.25 1.37 9.13
C GLY A 414 21.68 1.04 8.67
N PHE A 415 22.07 -0.23 8.67
CA PHE A 415 23.39 -0.66 8.19
C PHE A 415 23.60 -0.36 6.71
N VAL A 416 22.58 -0.59 5.88
CA VAL A 416 22.68 -0.32 4.44
C VAL A 416 22.73 1.18 4.17
N ALA A 417 21.96 1.99 4.88
CA ALA A 417 22.03 3.44 4.78
C ALA A 417 23.44 3.96 5.11
N GLU A 418 24.06 3.46 6.17
CA GLU A 418 25.45 3.79 6.51
C GLU A 418 26.43 3.43 5.37
N ASN A 419 26.29 2.25 4.77
CA ASN A 419 27.15 1.83 3.66
C ASN A 419 26.98 2.74 2.44
N VAL A 420 25.76 3.16 2.13
CA VAL A 420 25.46 4.09 1.04
C VAL A 420 26.04 5.47 1.33
N LEU A 421 25.84 6.01 2.53
CA LEU A 421 26.35 7.32 2.95
C LEU A 421 27.89 7.37 2.96
N LYS A 422 28.55 6.27 3.31
CA LYS A 422 30.02 6.16 3.28
C LYS A 422 30.58 5.84 1.89
N GLY A 423 29.73 5.75 0.85
CA GLY A 423 30.15 5.39 -0.50
C GLY A 423 30.75 3.98 -0.62
N MET A 424 30.45 3.08 0.34
CA MET A 424 30.90 1.68 0.27
C MET A 424 30.13 0.90 -0.80
N VAL A 425 28.94 1.38 -1.16
CA VAL A 425 28.07 0.79 -2.16
C VAL A 425 27.22 1.89 -2.80
N VAL A 426 26.85 1.68 -4.07
CA VAL A 426 25.91 2.52 -4.80
C VAL A 426 24.79 1.61 -5.30
N PHE A 427 23.54 1.99 -5.06
CA PHE A 427 22.40 1.33 -5.68
C PHE A 427 22.14 1.93 -7.06
N ALA A 428 21.85 1.09 -8.04
CA ALA A 428 21.21 1.51 -9.27
C ALA A 428 19.75 1.87 -8.98
N ASP A 429 19.18 2.75 -9.80
CA ASP A 429 17.72 2.84 -9.90
C ASP A 429 17.16 1.54 -10.49
N TRP A 430 15.90 1.25 -10.22
CA TRP A 430 15.27 0.01 -10.69
C TRP A 430 15.24 -0.08 -12.24
N ASP A 431 15.11 1.07 -12.91
CA ASP A 431 15.06 1.22 -14.37
C ASP A 431 16.41 1.61 -14.99
N TYR A 432 17.50 1.40 -14.25
CA TYR A 432 18.83 1.83 -14.68
C TYR A 432 19.31 1.09 -15.93
N LEU A 433 19.00 -0.22 -16.02
CA LEU A 433 19.46 -1.09 -17.11
C LEU A 433 18.74 -0.79 -18.43
N GLU A 434 17.53 -0.26 -18.36
CA GLU A 434 16.72 0.20 -19.48
C GLU A 434 17.27 1.53 -20.02
N LYS A 435 17.77 2.38 -19.13
CA LYS A 435 18.42 3.67 -19.47
C LYS A 435 19.87 3.50 -19.94
N HIS A 436 20.53 2.41 -19.55
CA HIS A 436 21.93 2.12 -19.85
C HIS A 436 22.07 0.69 -20.41
N PRO A 437 21.63 0.45 -21.66
CA PRO A 437 21.65 -0.89 -22.25
C PRO A 437 23.06 -1.48 -22.38
N ASP A 438 24.10 -0.63 -22.43
CA ASP A 438 25.51 -1.05 -22.49
C ASP A 438 26.08 -1.43 -21.11
N ALA A 439 25.33 -1.26 -20.02
CA ALA A 439 25.79 -1.63 -18.69
C ALA A 439 25.89 -3.16 -18.55
N VAL A 440 26.99 -3.63 -17.96
CA VAL A 440 27.23 -5.05 -17.73
C VAL A 440 26.33 -5.53 -16.60
N ARG A 441 25.45 -6.48 -16.92
CA ARG A 441 24.59 -7.20 -15.97
C ARG A 441 25.38 -8.36 -15.38
N LEU A 442 25.75 -8.30 -14.11
CA LEU A 442 26.56 -9.33 -13.45
C LEU A 442 25.77 -10.08 -12.37
N ASP A 443 25.43 -11.32 -12.67
CA ASP A 443 24.83 -12.26 -11.72
C ASP A 443 25.91 -12.97 -10.90
N VAL A 444 25.85 -12.81 -9.58
CA VAL A 444 26.73 -13.53 -8.62
C VAL A 444 26.00 -14.60 -7.81
N GLY A 445 24.79 -14.98 -8.23
CA GLY A 445 24.03 -16.12 -7.72
C GLY A 445 24.65 -17.48 -8.04
N GLU A 446 24.11 -18.54 -7.46
CA GLU A 446 24.53 -19.91 -7.77
C GLU A 446 23.84 -20.41 -9.05
N GLU A 447 24.43 -21.42 -9.71
CA GLU A 447 23.90 -22.00 -10.95
C GLU A 447 22.43 -22.43 -10.83
N ALA A 448 22.06 -23.09 -9.73
CA ALA A 448 20.70 -23.55 -9.48
C ALA A 448 19.67 -22.40 -9.44
N GLU A 449 20.06 -21.21 -8.99
CA GLU A 449 19.18 -20.04 -8.99
C GLU A 449 19.01 -19.48 -10.40
N ARG A 450 20.11 -19.46 -11.15
CA ARG A 450 20.10 -18.98 -12.53
C ARG A 450 19.24 -19.87 -13.43
N MET A 451 19.24 -21.18 -13.17
CA MET A 451 18.33 -22.12 -13.83
C MET A 451 16.86 -21.81 -13.57
N ALA A 452 16.52 -21.34 -12.35
CA ALA A 452 15.16 -20.96 -12.01
C ALA A 452 14.76 -19.61 -12.62
N PHE A 453 15.69 -18.65 -12.66
CA PHE A 453 15.49 -17.38 -13.35
C PHE A 453 16.84 -16.74 -13.69
N ALA A 454 17.07 -16.49 -14.97
CA ALA A 454 18.21 -15.73 -15.46
C ALA A 454 17.73 -14.35 -15.97
N MET A 455 18.29 -13.28 -15.42
CA MET A 455 18.07 -11.95 -16.00
C MET A 455 18.62 -11.93 -17.44
N PRO A 456 17.88 -11.38 -18.42
CA PRO A 456 18.34 -11.31 -19.80
C PRO A 456 19.74 -10.68 -19.90
N ASP A 457 20.56 -11.18 -20.83
CA ASP A 457 21.90 -10.67 -21.15
C ASP A 457 22.88 -10.61 -19.95
N SER A 458 22.64 -11.39 -18.90
CA SER A 458 23.51 -11.40 -17.72
C SER A 458 24.73 -12.32 -17.87
N ILE A 459 25.88 -11.77 -17.50
CA ILE A 459 27.11 -12.53 -17.25
C ILE A 459 26.98 -13.17 -15.87
N HIS A 460 27.34 -14.44 -15.76
CA HIS A 460 27.24 -15.18 -14.50
C HIS A 460 28.60 -15.61 -13.99
N ILE A 461 28.92 -15.12 -12.80
CA ILE A 461 30.13 -15.46 -12.05
C ILE A 461 29.71 -15.62 -10.59
N PRO A 462 29.45 -16.86 -10.13
CA PRO A 462 29.05 -17.11 -8.74
C PRO A 462 30.00 -16.43 -7.75
N LEU A 463 29.46 -15.90 -6.65
CA LEU A 463 30.25 -15.12 -5.68
C LEU A 463 31.53 -15.85 -5.22
N GLY A 464 31.45 -17.18 -5.04
CA GLY A 464 32.61 -18.00 -4.65
C GLY A 464 33.74 -18.01 -5.68
N GLN A 465 33.42 -17.85 -6.97
CA GLN A 465 34.36 -17.85 -8.08
C GLN A 465 34.81 -16.45 -8.50
N LEU A 466 34.12 -15.41 -8.03
CA LEU A 466 34.34 -14.02 -8.46
C LEU A 466 35.78 -13.56 -8.30
N ARG A 467 36.49 -13.97 -7.24
CA ARG A 467 37.89 -13.56 -7.02
C ARG A 467 38.85 -14.11 -8.07
N GLU A 468 38.63 -15.34 -8.51
CA GLU A 468 39.47 -16.02 -9.49
C GLU A 468 39.13 -15.59 -10.92
N ARG A 469 37.85 -15.25 -11.14
CA ARG A 469 37.28 -14.94 -12.46
C ARG A 469 37.09 -13.45 -12.74
N MET A 470 37.44 -12.54 -11.81
CA MET A 470 37.28 -11.10 -12.04
C MET A 470 38.06 -10.55 -13.25
N GLY A 471 39.08 -11.27 -13.72
CA GLY A 471 39.82 -10.92 -14.95
C GLY A 471 38.98 -11.05 -16.24
N GLU A 472 37.82 -11.70 -16.17
CA GLU A 472 36.84 -11.77 -17.27
C GLU A 472 36.08 -10.45 -17.45
N LEU A 473 36.16 -9.53 -16.48
CA LEU A 473 35.42 -8.28 -16.46
C LEU A 473 36.35 -7.09 -16.75
N ASP A 474 35.86 -6.12 -17.51
CA ASP A 474 36.52 -4.83 -17.69
C ASP A 474 36.37 -3.98 -16.42
N LYS A 475 37.49 -3.42 -15.94
CA LYS A 475 37.54 -2.59 -14.71
C LYS A 475 36.90 -1.22 -14.88
N ASP A 476 36.82 -0.72 -16.11
CA ASP A 476 36.23 0.58 -16.43
C ASP A 476 34.76 0.47 -16.86
N ALA A 477 34.27 -0.75 -17.13
CA ALA A 477 32.86 -0.99 -17.47
C ALA A 477 31.92 -0.55 -16.35
N ASP A 478 30.73 -0.08 -16.74
CA ASP A 478 29.62 0.16 -15.83
C ASP A 478 28.92 -1.16 -15.51
N ILE A 479 29.08 -1.65 -14.29
CA ILE A 479 28.60 -2.97 -13.87
C ILE A 479 27.45 -2.80 -12.88
N VAL A 480 26.30 -3.38 -13.23
CA VAL A 480 25.17 -3.57 -12.33
C VAL A 480 25.18 -5.01 -11.84
N MET A 481 25.58 -5.18 -10.58
CA MET A 481 25.69 -6.49 -9.95
C MET A 481 24.41 -6.85 -9.19
N PHE A 482 23.98 -8.09 -9.31
CA PHE A 482 22.84 -8.62 -8.59
C PHE A 482 23.07 -10.06 -8.15
N CYS A 483 22.27 -10.48 -7.18
CA CYS A 483 22.01 -11.87 -6.87
C CYS A 483 20.50 -11.97 -6.61
N ASN A 484 19.99 -13.11 -6.17
CA ASN A 484 18.55 -13.29 -6.01
C ASN A 484 17.87 -12.32 -5.00
N ILE A 485 18.58 -11.89 -3.94
CA ILE A 485 18.03 -10.99 -2.90
C ILE A 485 18.90 -9.76 -2.54
N GLY A 486 20.00 -9.53 -3.25
CA GLY A 486 20.90 -8.37 -3.07
C GLY A 486 22.02 -8.49 -2.01
N VAL A 487 22.01 -9.50 -1.13
CA VAL A 487 23.04 -9.63 -0.07
C VAL A 487 24.41 -10.07 -0.64
N ARG A 488 24.43 -11.06 -1.54
CA ARG A 488 25.67 -11.55 -2.14
C ARG A 488 26.28 -10.54 -3.12
N SER A 489 25.44 -9.79 -3.84
CA SER A 489 25.92 -8.73 -4.73
C SER A 489 26.60 -7.60 -3.95
N TYR A 490 26.16 -7.25 -2.73
CA TYR A 490 26.93 -6.34 -1.87
C TYR A 490 28.35 -6.86 -1.63
N ASN A 491 28.51 -8.13 -1.23
CA ASN A 491 29.83 -8.71 -0.97
C ASN A 491 30.69 -8.73 -2.25
N GLY A 492 30.10 -9.11 -3.39
CA GLY A 492 30.79 -9.10 -4.68
C GLY A 492 31.22 -7.69 -5.09
N ALA A 493 30.36 -6.69 -4.91
CA ALA A 493 30.68 -5.30 -5.22
C ALA A 493 31.84 -4.79 -4.37
N ARG A 494 31.87 -5.11 -3.06
CA ARG A 494 33.00 -4.76 -2.19
C ARG A 494 34.30 -5.41 -2.67
N VAL A 495 34.25 -6.68 -3.09
CA VAL A 495 35.41 -7.39 -3.68
C VAL A 495 35.90 -6.66 -4.93
N LEU A 496 35.03 -6.35 -5.89
CA LEU A 496 35.43 -5.69 -7.14
C LEU A 496 35.94 -4.26 -6.89
N MET A 497 35.24 -3.45 -6.09
CA MET A 497 35.65 -2.08 -5.77
C MET A 497 37.03 -2.03 -5.10
N GLN A 498 37.33 -2.97 -4.19
CA GLN A 498 38.64 -3.08 -3.55
C GLN A 498 39.75 -3.54 -4.52
N ASN A 499 39.40 -4.10 -5.67
CA ASN A 499 40.33 -4.54 -6.73
C ASN A 499 40.39 -3.56 -7.93
N GLY A 500 39.91 -2.33 -7.74
CA GLY A 500 40.08 -1.22 -8.67
C GLY A 500 38.98 -1.08 -9.73
N PHE A 501 37.86 -1.80 -9.60
CA PHE A 501 36.68 -1.54 -10.42
C PHE A 501 36.01 -0.24 -9.95
N LYS A 502 35.72 0.67 -10.89
CA LYS A 502 35.28 2.03 -10.55
C LYS A 502 33.77 2.21 -10.52
N ASN A 503 33.08 1.56 -11.45
CA ASN A 503 31.66 1.81 -11.73
C ASN A 503 30.82 0.58 -11.36
N ILE A 504 30.75 0.27 -10.06
CA ILE A 504 29.92 -0.85 -9.56
C ILE A 504 28.66 -0.31 -8.90
N LYS A 505 27.50 -0.80 -9.35
CA LYS A 505 26.19 -0.55 -8.75
C LYS A 505 25.54 -1.86 -8.35
N LEU A 506 24.71 -1.84 -7.31
CA LEU A 506 23.84 -2.96 -6.97
C LEU A 506 22.46 -2.76 -7.60
N TYR A 507 21.92 -3.80 -8.23
CA TYR A 507 20.50 -3.79 -8.54
C TYR A 507 19.67 -3.85 -7.23
N PRO A 508 18.67 -2.97 -7.05
CA PRO A 508 17.89 -2.92 -5.81
C PRO A 508 17.17 -4.25 -5.54
N ALA A 509 17.24 -4.73 -4.30
CA ALA A 509 16.58 -5.96 -3.82
C ALA A 509 16.81 -7.28 -4.61
N GLY A 510 17.69 -7.30 -5.62
CA GLY A 510 18.08 -8.51 -6.37
C GLY A 510 17.15 -8.90 -7.52
N SER A 511 17.42 -10.05 -8.16
CA SER A 511 16.72 -10.48 -9.39
C SER A 511 15.23 -10.78 -9.19
N ARG A 512 14.78 -11.13 -7.98
CA ARG A 512 13.33 -11.23 -7.70
C ARG A 512 12.61 -9.91 -7.83
N PHE A 513 13.26 -8.83 -7.42
CA PHE A 513 12.69 -7.50 -7.58
C PHE A 513 12.69 -7.10 -9.05
N TYR A 514 13.76 -7.42 -9.79
CA TYR A 514 13.79 -7.24 -11.24
C TYR A 514 12.62 -7.96 -11.94
N ARG A 515 12.36 -9.22 -11.59
CA ARG A 515 11.24 -9.99 -12.14
C ARG A 515 9.91 -9.30 -11.85
N SER A 516 9.68 -8.85 -10.61
CA SER A 516 8.47 -8.13 -10.23
C SER A 516 8.31 -6.78 -10.94
N THR A 517 9.38 -6.00 -11.09
CA THR A 517 9.32 -4.69 -11.79
C THR A 517 9.20 -4.82 -13.30
N HIS A 518 9.38 -6.03 -13.83
CA HIS A 518 9.28 -6.37 -15.25
C HIS A 518 8.30 -7.51 -15.49
N TYR A 519 7.31 -7.69 -14.61
CA TYR A 519 6.41 -8.85 -14.62
C TYR A 519 5.69 -9.03 -15.96
N GLN A 520 5.43 -7.92 -16.68
CA GLN A 520 4.83 -7.91 -18.02
C GLN A 520 5.68 -8.66 -19.06
N ASN A 521 7.00 -8.64 -18.93
CA ASN A 521 7.91 -9.34 -19.85
C ASN A 521 7.93 -10.87 -19.62
N PHE A 522 7.36 -11.32 -18.51
CA PHE A 522 7.41 -12.71 -18.06
C PHE A 522 6.01 -13.31 -17.84
N GLN A 523 4.98 -12.74 -18.50
CA GLN A 523 3.59 -13.20 -18.34
C GLN A 523 3.36 -14.61 -18.88
N GLU A 524 4.00 -14.99 -19.99
CA GLU A 524 3.87 -16.32 -20.59
C GLU A 524 4.51 -17.42 -19.72
N ASP A 525 5.59 -17.10 -18.99
CA ASP A 525 6.27 -18.02 -18.06
C ASP A 525 5.50 -18.22 -16.73
N ASN A 526 4.43 -17.44 -16.50
CA ASN A 526 3.74 -17.31 -15.21
C ASN A 526 2.23 -17.60 -15.27
N MET A 527 1.69 -18.06 -16.41
CA MET A 527 0.31 -18.53 -16.41
C MET A 527 0.22 -19.77 -15.50
N PRO A 528 -0.71 -19.80 -14.54
CA PRO A 528 -1.11 -21.07 -13.94
C PRO A 528 -1.47 -21.99 -15.11
N ILE A 529 -0.97 -23.21 -15.11
CA ILE A 529 -1.49 -24.23 -16.01
C ILE A 529 -2.99 -24.26 -15.73
N GLN A 530 -3.80 -23.73 -16.66
CA GLN A 530 -5.24 -23.93 -16.60
C GLN A 530 -5.40 -25.44 -16.63
N ASN A 531 -5.81 -26.02 -15.50
CA ASN A 531 -6.46 -27.31 -15.54
C ASN A 531 -7.69 -27.07 -16.42
N GLU A 532 -7.58 -27.35 -17.72
CA GLU A 532 -8.73 -27.50 -18.58
C GLU A 532 -9.74 -28.35 -17.80
N PRO A 533 -11.02 -28.00 -17.78
CA PRO A 533 -12.03 -28.91 -17.26
C PRO A 533 -11.94 -30.16 -18.13
N GLN A 534 -11.21 -31.19 -17.66
CA GLN A 534 -11.20 -32.48 -18.28
C GLN A 534 -12.66 -32.92 -18.33
N GLU A 535 -13.22 -32.98 -19.54
CA GLU A 535 -14.41 -33.76 -19.82
C GLU A 535 -14.23 -35.10 -19.09
N THR A 536 -15.26 -35.47 -18.35
CA THR A 536 -15.37 -36.65 -17.49
C THR A 536 -14.72 -37.90 -18.11
N ALA A 537 -13.42 -38.04 -17.91
CA ALA A 537 -12.65 -39.25 -18.09
C ALA A 537 -12.16 -39.59 -16.68
N SER A 538 -12.74 -40.65 -16.13
CA SER A 538 -12.31 -41.38 -14.92
C SER A 538 -10.91 -40.95 -14.45
N ALA A 539 -10.85 -40.14 -13.40
CA ALA A 539 -9.60 -39.73 -12.77
C ALA A 539 -8.77 -40.96 -12.42
N ALA A 540 -7.69 -41.19 -13.17
CA ALA A 540 -6.58 -41.95 -12.65
C ALA A 540 -6.08 -41.20 -11.40
N PRO A 541 -5.75 -41.89 -10.29
CA PRO A 541 -5.23 -41.20 -9.11
C PRO A 541 -3.99 -40.40 -9.54
N ALA A 542 -3.91 -39.14 -9.11
CA ALA A 542 -2.70 -38.35 -9.26
C ALA A 542 -1.51 -39.19 -8.79
N PRO A 543 -0.39 -39.23 -9.55
CA PRO A 543 0.73 -40.07 -9.19
C PRO A 543 1.17 -39.73 -7.76
N MET A 544 1.16 -40.73 -6.88
CA MET A 544 1.53 -40.59 -5.49
C MET A 544 2.97 -40.06 -5.43
N ALA A 545 3.20 -38.95 -4.73
CA ALA A 545 4.54 -38.40 -4.57
C ALA A 545 5.49 -39.48 -4.04
N THR A 546 6.55 -39.74 -4.79
CA THR A 546 7.57 -40.73 -4.43
C THR A 546 8.56 -40.14 -3.43
N VAL A 547 8.71 -38.82 -3.44
CA VAL A 547 9.59 -38.05 -2.53
C VAL A 547 8.85 -36.79 -2.06
N ASN A 548 8.96 -36.48 -0.77
CA ASN A 548 8.37 -35.30 -0.14
C ASN A 548 9.46 -34.46 0.52
N ILE A 549 9.49 -33.15 0.23
CA ILE A 549 10.46 -32.23 0.83
C ILE A 549 9.77 -30.97 1.35
N ASP A 550 10.13 -30.58 2.57
CA ASP A 550 9.70 -29.30 3.16
C ASP A 550 10.87 -28.30 3.10
N CYS A 551 10.73 -27.34 2.20
CA CYS A 551 11.63 -26.22 1.99
C CYS A 551 11.17 -24.95 2.73
N SER A 552 10.11 -25.03 3.54
CA SER A 552 9.55 -23.88 4.26
C SER A 552 10.58 -23.23 5.17
N GLY A 553 10.67 -21.90 5.10
CA GLY A 553 11.62 -21.13 5.89
C GLY A 553 13.07 -21.20 5.41
N MET A 554 13.46 -21.99 4.41
CA MET A 554 14.86 -21.96 3.94
C MET A 554 15.19 -20.60 3.30
N GLN A 555 16.40 -20.09 3.57
CA GLN A 555 16.87 -18.82 3.04
C GLN A 555 17.31 -19.01 1.59
N CYS A 556 17.03 -18.06 0.69
CA CYS A 556 17.60 -18.13 -0.66
C CYS A 556 19.13 -18.32 -0.60
N PRO A 557 19.71 -19.28 -1.36
CA PRO A 557 19.07 -20.15 -2.37
C PRO A 557 18.54 -21.51 -1.90
N GLY A 558 18.51 -21.75 -0.59
CA GLY A 558 18.16 -23.01 0.08
C GLY A 558 16.98 -23.79 -0.49
N PRO A 559 15.77 -23.21 -0.68
CA PRO A 559 14.64 -23.95 -1.25
C PRO A 559 14.95 -24.54 -2.63
N LEU A 560 15.46 -23.71 -3.55
CA LEU A 560 15.82 -24.13 -4.91
C LEU A 560 16.96 -25.13 -4.91
N MET A 561 17.98 -24.93 -4.06
CA MET A 561 19.08 -25.88 -3.92
C MET A 561 18.59 -27.24 -3.42
N LYS A 562 17.69 -27.27 -2.43
CA LYS A 562 17.15 -28.50 -1.88
C LYS A 562 16.32 -29.25 -2.92
N VAL A 563 15.49 -28.53 -3.69
CA VAL A 563 14.77 -29.11 -4.83
C VAL A 563 15.75 -29.68 -5.86
N ASN A 564 16.76 -28.92 -6.27
CA ASN A 564 17.75 -29.36 -7.27
C ASN A 564 18.55 -30.59 -6.79
N GLU A 565 18.96 -30.62 -5.52
CA GLU A 565 19.65 -31.76 -4.92
C GLU A 565 18.79 -33.03 -4.91
N GLU A 566 17.49 -32.89 -4.63
CA GLU A 566 16.59 -34.05 -4.55
C GLU A 566 16.18 -34.52 -5.93
N ILE A 567 15.91 -33.61 -6.88
CA ILE A 567 15.72 -33.96 -8.30
C ILE A 567 16.94 -34.70 -8.84
N GLY A 568 18.16 -34.28 -8.50
CA GLY A 568 19.38 -34.96 -8.92
C GLY A 568 19.55 -36.40 -8.40
N LYS A 569 18.77 -36.80 -7.40
CA LYS A 569 18.76 -38.17 -6.84
C LYS A 569 17.60 -39.02 -7.36
N MET A 570 16.61 -38.40 -8.00
CA MET A 570 15.39 -39.07 -8.44
C MET A 570 15.58 -39.82 -9.76
N ALA A 571 14.86 -40.92 -9.89
CA ALA A 571 14.76 -41.67 -11.14
C ALA A 571 13.71 -41.04 -12.08
N GLU A 572 13.86 -41.28 -13.39
CA GLU A 572 12.88 -40.84 -14.39
C GLU A 572 11.49 -41.42 -14.10
N GLY A 573 10.48 -40.55 -13.99
CA GLY A 573 9.10 -40.91 -13.68
C GLY A 573 8.71 -40.81 -12.19
N GLU A 574 9.65 -40.51 -11.28
CA GLU A 574 9.33 -40.21 -9.88
C GLU A 574 8.73 -38.81 -9.72
N VAL A 575 7.84 -38.65 -8.74
CA VAL A 575 7.15 -37.38 -8.45
C VAL A 575 7.64 -36.79 -7.14
N LEU A 576 8.11 -35.54 -7.20
CA LEU A 576 8.55 -34.75 -6.05
C LEU A 576 7.41 -33.81 -5.61
N GLU A 577 7.02 -33.90 -4.34
CA GLU A 577 6.14 -32.91 -3.71
C GLU A 577 6.98 -31.97 -2.84
N VAL A 578 6.83 -30.66 -3.08
CA VAL A 578 7.62 -29.61 -2.42
C VAL A 578 6.67 -28.71 -1.65
N THR A 579 6.86 -28.61 -0.33
CA THR A 579 6.24 -27.56 0.47
C THR A 579 7.24 -26.41 0.60
N ALA A 580 6.86 -25.18 0.25
CA ALA A 580 7.73 -24.01 0.38
C ALA A 580 6.95 -22.77 0.81
N SER A 581 7.58 -21.90 1.60
CA SER A 581 7.08 -20.57 1.93
C SER A 581 7.51 -19.50 0.92
N ASP A 582 8.18 -19.93 -0.15
CA ASP A 582 8.75 -19.07 -1.18
C ASP A 582 7.73 -18.90 -2.32
N PRO A 583 7.23 -17.67 -2.57
CA PRO A 583 6.28 -17.42 -3.66
C PRO A 583 6.89 -17.62 -5.06
N GLY A 584 8.19 -17.90 -5.16
CA GLY A 584 8.85 -18.28 -6.42
C GLY A 584 8.51 -19.69 -6.91
N PHE A 585 7.92 -20.55 -6.08
CA PHE A 585 7.21 -21.74 -6.56
C PHE A 585 5.80 -21.26 -6.92
N THR A 586 5.51 -21.22 -8.22
CA THR A 586 4.26 -20.71 -8.80
C THR A 586 3.01 -21.27 -8.10
N ARG A 587 1.94 -20.47 -8.09
CA ARG A 587 0.59 -20.91 -7.69
C ARG A 587 -0.02 -21.88 -8.70
#